data_AF-A0A7C5BVH6-F1
#
_entry.id   AF-A0A7C5BVH6-F1
#
_cell.length_a   1.000
_cell.length_b   1.000
_cell.length_c   1.000
_cell.angle_alpha   90.00
_cell.angle_beta   90.00
_cell.angle_gamma   90.00
#
_symmetry.space_group_name_H-M   'P 1'
#
loop_
_entity.id
_entity.type
_entity.pdbx_description
1 polymer ?
#
loop_
_entity_poly.entity_id
_entity_poly.type
_entity_poly.pdbx_seq_one_letter_code
_entity_poly.pdbx_strand_id
1 'polypeptide(L)'
;MFRWLEWFWWRLQILALGRFPRVLTLLRQQGIGGVLEALYFKLWHPLRQASLRTKGYRLIDNVNGFRMLVDVTDRGIGRELRLYGVHEPLVTNLLAGVARPGVNVLDIGANIGYYTLLLSRLVGPSGEVLAVEPHPENFRLLCHNLWLNAVANVAVLQAAVADVPGKAQLAVSAASNWHTLASGSHQNGNTIPVSTVTVDQLREVWGRKIGILRMDTEGYEAHILRGAKVTLHQDRPAIIVEVHPAFLGPAEGPRFLGELIELGYESRFVLLRGDDCPWRRGSQIIREYPLSRLVLQRDLFRAREAFTLILEPEELQSIGRWEPPIWKEALSQPHCSTPKEQAA
;
A
#
# COMPACT_ATOMS: atom_id res chain seq x y z
N MET A 1 46.51 4.43 -15.32
CA MET A 1 46.10 3.68 -14.12
C MET A 1 45.56 4.65 -13.06
N PHE A 2 44.43 5.34 -13.32
CA PHE A 2 43.80 6.26 -12.36
C PHE A 2 42.35 6.59 -12.80
N ARG A 3 41.50 5.56 -12.94
CA ARG A 3 40.05 5.72 -13.20
C ARG A 3 39.16 4.89 -12.27
N TRP A 4 39.75 4.25 -11.26
CA TRP A 4 39.02 3.50 -10.23
C TRP A 4 38.74 4.34 -8.96
N LEU A 5 39.59 5.34 -8.69
CA LEU A 5 39.41 6.24 -7.56
C LEU A 5 38.25 7.22 -7.75
N GLU A 6 38.01 7.78 -8.94
CA GLU A 6 36.85 8.68 -9.14
C GLU A 6 35.49 7.98 -9.00
N TRP A 7 35.40 6.69 -9.36
CA TRP A 7 34.20 5.88 -9.15
C TRP A 7 33.98 5.53 -7.66
N PHE A 8 35.07 5.43 -6.90
CA PHE A 8 35.07 5.24 -5.45
C PHE A 8 34.75 6.56 -4.70
N TRP A 9 35.23 7.69 -5.19
CA TRP A 9 34.92 9.03 -4.69
C TRP A 9 33.46 9.44 -4.95
N TRP A 10 32.84 8.97 -6.05
CA TRP A 10 31.40 9.19 -6.31
C TRP A 10 30.50 8.47 -5.29
N ARG A 11 30.94 7.33 -4.74
CA ARG A 11 30.24 6.64 -3.63
C ARG A 11 30.49 7.25 -2.26
N LEU A 12 31.58 7.99 -2.08
CA LEU A 12 31.91 8.74 -0.86
C LEU A 12 31.23 10.11 -0.75
N GLN A 13 30.49 10.56 -1.78
CA GLN A 13 29.66 11.78 -1.73
C GLN A 13 28.45 11.70 -0.78
N ILE A 14 28.29 10.62 -0.03
CA ILE A 14 27.28 10.49 1.03
C ILE A 14 27.59 11.33 2.27
N LEU A 15 28.84 11.78 2.43
CA LEU A 15 29.27 12.80 3.39
C LEU A 15 29.27 14.23 2.80
N ALA A 16 28.97 14.41 1.52
CA ALA A 16 28.99 15.73 0.89
C ALA A 16 27.81 16.58 1.37
N LEU A 17 28.15 17.76 1.90
CA LEU A 17 27.33 18.84 2.44
C LEU A 17 26.21 19.40 1.53
N GLY A 18 25.95 18.79 0.36
CA GLY A 18 24.92 19.21 -0.61
C GLY A 18 23.48 18.87 -0.22
N ARG A 19 23.23 18.30 0.97
CA ARG A 19 21.89 18.03 1.51
C ARG A 19 21.67 18.61 2.93
N PHE A 20 22.45 19.63 3.29
CA PHE A 20 22.33 20.35 4.56
C PHE A 20 20.88 20.75 4.91
N PRO A 21 20.04 21.21 3.95
CA PRO A 21 18.64 21.53 4.25
C PRO A 21 17.83 20.34 4.76
N ARG A 22 18.05 19.12 4.22
CA ARG A 22 17.31 17.92 4.65
C ARG A 22 17.76 17.40 6.00
N VAL A 23 19.06 17.51 6.31
CA VAL A 23 19.60 17.17 7.64
C VAL A 23 19.07 18.16 8.68
N LEU A 24 19.02 19.46 8.35
CA LEU A 24 18.39 20.48 9.19
C LEU A 24 16.89 20.27 9.36
N THR A 25 16.16 19.85 8.32
CA THR A 25 14.74 19.50 8.42
C THR A 25 14.53 18.31 9.36
N LEU A 26 15.32 17.25 9.20
CA LEU A 26 15.27 16.07 10.09
C LEU A 26 15.67 16.44 11.52
N LEU A 27 16.68 17.28 11.73
CA LEU A 27 17.06 17.80 13.04
C LEU A 27 15.94 18.65 13.67
N ARG A 28 15.29 19.52 12.88
CA ARG A 28 14.18 20.37 13.34
C ARG A 28 12.92 19.57 13.66
N GLN A 29 12.63 18.51 12.91
CA GLN A 29 11.40 17.72 13.05
C GLN A 29 11.55 16.52 14.00
N GLN A 30 12.72 15.88 14.04
CA GLN A 30 12.94 14.58 14.72
C GLN A 30 14.16 14.60 15.66
N GLY A 31 14.81 15.76 15.83
CA GLY A 31 15.97 15.93 16.71
C GLY A 31 17.23 15.20 16.25
N ILE A 32 18.25 15.18 17.11
CA ILE A 32 19.51 14.45 16.88
C ILE A 32 19.28 12.94 16.71
N GLY A 33 18.27 12.40 17.42
CA GLY A 33 17.86 11.00 17.31
C GLY A 33 17.50 10.62 15.88
N GLY A 34 16.60 11.37 15.22
CA GLY A 34 16.21 11.10 13.83
C GLY A 34 17.35 11.23 12.81
N VAL A 35 18.35 12.06 13.08
CA VAL A 35 19.55 12.18 12.22
C VAL A 35 20.48 10.99 12.40
N LEU A 36 20.71 10.53 13.63
CA LEU A 36 21.49 9.32 13.92
C LEU A 36 20.81 8.08 13.33
N GLU A 37 19.49 7.99 13.43
CA GLU A 37 18.69 6.93 12.81
C GLU A 37 18.86 6.94 11.29
N ALA A 38 18.70 8.11 10.65
CA ALA A 38 18.88 8.25 9.20
C ALA A 38 20.30 7.86 8.74
N LEU A 39 21.33 8.22 9.51
CA LEU A 39 22.73 7.85 9.24
C LEU A 39 22.96 6.34 9.41
N TYR A 40 22.45 5.76 10.50
CA TYR A 40 22.47 4.32 10.73
C TYR A 40 21.83 3.58 9.54
N PHE A 41 20.65 4.00 9.07
CA PHE A 41 20.01 3.38 7.91
C PHE A 41 20.82 3.54 6.62
N LYS A 42 21.34 4.73 6.36
CA LYS A 42 22.10 5.01 5.13
C LYS A 42 23.38 4.17 5.02
N LEU A 43 23.96 3.79 6.16
CA LEU A 43 25.18 2.98 6.24
C LEU A 43 24.89 1.48 6.41
N TRP A 44 23.99 1.12 7.32
CA TRP A 44 23.72 -0.27 7.71
C TRP A 44 22.80 -1.00 6.73
N HIS A 45 21.80 -0.30 6.16
CA HIS A 45 20.84 -0.93 5.25
C HIS A 45 21.47 -1.47 3.96
N PRO A 46 22.40 -0.75 3.28
CA PRO A 46 23.11 -1.29 2.12
C PRO A 46 24.02 -2.47 2.48
N LEU A 47 24.65 -2.45 3.66
CA LEU A 47 25.52 -3.53 4.13
C LEU A 47 24.72 -4.81 4.40
N ARG A 48 23.60 -4.70 5.13
CA ARG A 48 22.68 -5.81 5.38
C ARG A 48 22.03 -6.32 4.09
N GLN A 49 21.77 -5.43 3.12
CA GLN A 49 21.28 -5.84 1.80
C GLN A 49 22.36 -6.60 1.02
N ALA A 50 23.61 -6.15 1.06
CA ALA A 50 24.73 -6.78 0.36
C ALA A 50 25.01 -8.19 0.90
N SER A 51 24.91 -8.41 2.21
CA SER A 51 25.07 -9.74 2.81
C SER A 51 23.94 -10.73 2.49
N LEU A 52 22.81 -10.24 1.97
CA LEU A 52 21.62 -11.03 1.62
C LEU A 52 21.41 -11.24 0.11
N ARG A 53 22.34 -10.77 -0.72
CA ARG A 53 22.28 -10.93 -2.20
C ARG A 53 22.47 -12.39 -2.60
N THR A 54 21.35 -13.09 -2.66
CA THR A 54 21.21 -14.42 -3.25
C THR A 54 20.51 -14.28 -4.61
N LYS A 55 20.55 -15.30 -5.46
CA LYS A 55 19.75 -15.35 -6.70
C LYS A 55 18.57 -16.29 -6.49
N GLY A 56 17.38 -15.93 -6.98
CA GLY A 56 16.19 -16.80 -7.00
C GLY A 56 15.19 -16.55 -5.86
N TYR A 57 14.46 -17.59 -5.48
CA TYR A 57 13.47 -17.51 -4.41
C TYR A 57 14.01 -18.04 -3.09
N ARG A 58 13.52 -17.50 -1.97
CA ARG A 58 13.85 -17.97 -0.62
C ARG A 58 12.60 -18.10 0.21
N LEU A 59 12.51 -19.19 0.97
CA LEU A 59 11.51 -19.35 2.01
C LEU A 59 11.88 -18.49 3.21
N ILE A 60 10.99 -17.60 3.61
CA ILE A 60 11.08 -16.80 4.84
C ILE A 60 10.13 -17.41 5.85
N ASP A 61 10.67 -17.98 6.93
CA ASP A 61 9.91 -18.80 7.88
C ASP A 61 9.01 -18.01 8.83
N ASN A 62 9.21 -16.70 8.95
CA ASN A 62 8.43 -15.84 9.83
C ASN A 62 8.13 -14.49 9.18
N VAL A 63 7.02 -14.45 8.45
CA VAL A 63 6.38 -13.23 7.95
C VAL A 63 5.04 -13.09 8.66
N ASN A 64 4.97 -12.31 9.74
CA ASN A 64 3.81 -12.25 10.64
C ASN A 64 3.27 -13.64 11.05
N GLY A 65 4.16 -14.59 11.34
CA GLY A 65 3.79 -15.96 11.68
C GLY A 65 3.30 -16.81 10.49
N PHE A 66 3.58 -16.40 9.25
CA PHE A 66 3.42 -17.22 8.05
C PHE A 66 4.77 -17.57 7.45
N ARG A 67 4.81 -18.64 6.66
CA ARG A 67 5.94 -18.97 5.80
C ARG A 67 5.67 -18.47 4.39
N MET A 68 6.56 -17.69 3.81
CA MET A 68 6.38 -17.15 2.45
C MET A 68 7.60 -17.41 1.59
N LEU A 69 7.37 -17.94 0.38
CA LEU A 69 8.33 -17.95 -0.70
C LEU A 69 8.39 -16.56 -1.33
N VAL A 70 9.59 -15.97 -1.33
CA VAL A 70 9.82 -14.60 -1.75
C VAL A 70 10.93 -14.56 -2.79
N ASP A 71 10.74 -13.82 -3.88
CA ASP A 71 11.84 -13.50 -4.81
C ASP A 71 12.83 -12.57 -4.10
N VAL A 72 14.05 -13.03 -3.93
CA VAL A 72 15.10 -12.26 -3.24
C VAL A 72 15.68 -11.14 -4.12
N THR A 73 15.40 -11.18 -5.42
CA THR A 73 15.81 -10.15 -6.39
C THR A 73 14.80 -9.00 -6.47
N ASP A 74 13.58 -9.21 -5.96
CA ASP A 74 12.55 -8.19 -5.88
C ASP A 74 13.03 -6.97 -5.08
N ARG A 75 12.82 -5.80 -5.65
CA ARG A 75 13.14 -4.50 -5.05
C ARG A 75 11.98 -3.91 -4.26
N GLY A 76 10.78 -4.46 -4.42
CA GLY A 76 9.55 -4.11 -3.74
C GLY A 76 9.37 -4.80 -2.40
N ILE A 77 8.19 -5.37 -2.17
CA ILE A 77 7.80 -6.06 -0.94
C ILE A 77 8.79 -7.17 -0.53
N GLY A 78 9.35 -7.92 -1.49
CA GLY A 78 10.28 -9.01 -1.18
C GLY A 78 11.54 -8.55 -0.42
N ARG A 79 11.98 -7.30 -0.67
CA ARG A 79 13.07 -6.68 0.10
C ARG A 79 12.70 -6.50 1.56
N GLU A 80 11.50 -6.02 1.85
CA GLU A 80 11.02 -5.75 3.21
C GLU A 80 10.81 -7.06 3.98
N LEU A 81 10.15 -8.04 3.36
CA LEU A 81 9.90 -9.33 4.00
C LEU A 81 11.19 -10.05 4.38
N ARG A 82 12.20 -10.04 3.49
CA ARG A 82 13.50 -10.66 3.78
C ARG A 82 14.25 -9.97 4.94
N LEU A 83 14.12 -8.65 5.07
CA LEU A 83 14.88 -7.87 6.05
C LEU A 83 14.17 -7.78 7.41
N TYR A 84 12.84 -7.70 7.40
CA TYR A 84 12.05 -7.32 8.57
C TYR A 84 10.93 -8.31 8.90
N GLY A 85 10.57 -9.21 7.98
CA GLY A 85 9.46 -10.15 8.18
C GLY A 85 8.08 -9.49 8.20
N VAL A 86 8.00 -8.22 7.79
CA VAL A 86 6.77 -7.42 7.80
C VAL A 86 6.87 -6.36 6.71
N HIS A 87 5.73 -6.07 6.08
CA HIS A 87 5.52 -4.98 5.14
C HIS A 87 4.44 -4.07 5.73
N GLU A 88 4.66 -2.75 5.71
CA GLU A 88 3.64 -1.78 6.20
C GLU A 88 3.05 -2.17 7.57
N PRO A 89 3.88 -2.16 8.63
CA PRO A 89 3.48 -2.59 9.97
C PRO A 89 2.22 -1.88 10.51
N LEU A 90 1.97 -0.61 10.19
CA LEU A 90 0.76 0.10 10.61
C LEU A 90 -0.47 -0.47 9.91
N VAL A 91 -0.48 -0.53 8.58
CA VAL A 91 -1.61 -1.13 7.84
C VAL A 91 -1.84 -2.56 8.30
N THR A 92 -0.76 -3.35 8.41
CA THR A 92 -0.79 -4.73 8.92
C THR A 92 -1.48 -4.84 10.27
N ASN A 93 -1.14 -3.95 11.22
CA ASN A 93 -1.75 -3.94 12.55
C ASN A 93 -3.20 -3.45 12.51
N LEU A 94 -3.52 -2.45 11.67
CA LEU A 94 -4.87 -1.91 11.54
C LEU A 94 -5.84 -2.89 10.87
N LEU A 95 -5.36 -3.79 10.00
CA LEU A 95 -6.21 -4.82 9.42
C LEU A 95 -6.90 -5.68 10.49
N ALA A 96 -6.25 -5.95 11.62
CA ALA A 96 -6.85 -6.69 12.73
C ALA A 96 -8.02 -5.97 13.40
N GLY A 97 -8.12 -4.64 13.24
CA GLY A 97 -9.23 -3.84 13.75
C GLY A 97 -10.41 -3.71 12.81
N VAL A 98 -10.19 -3.95 11.51
CA VAL A 98 -11.21 -3.83 10.46
C VAL A 98 -11.76 -5.21 10.09
N ALA A 99 -10.87 -6.20 9.89
CA ALA A 99 -11.25 -7.56 9.57
C ALA A 99 -11.76 -8.29 10.81
N ARG A 100 -13.03 -8.71 10.76
CA ARG A 100 -13.71 -9.46 11.82
C ARG A 100 -14.00 -10.89 11.37
N PRO A 101 -14.09 -11.86 12.29
CA PRO A 101 -14.47 -13.22 11.95
C PRO A 101 -15.80 -13.29 11.18
N GLY A 102 -15.86 -14.11 10.13
CA GLY A 102 -17.08 -14.30 9.32
C GLY A 102 -17.27 -13.31 8.17
N VAL A 103 -16.43 -12.29 8.05
CA VAL A 103 -16.54 -11.28 6.98
C VAL A 103 -15.90 -11.79 5.69
N ASN A 104 -16.54 -11.54 4.56
CA ASN A 104 -15.95 -11.84 3.25
C ASN A 104 -15.14 -10.65 2.73
N VAL A 105 -13.95 -10.94 2.19
CA VAL A 105 -13.00 -9.92 1.73
C VAL A 105 -12.70 -10.09 0.24
N LEU A 106 -12.82 -9.01 -0.52
CA LEU A 106 -12.28 -8.93 -1.87
C LEU A 106 -10.92 -8.20 -1.79
N ASP A 107 -9.83 -8.92 -2.05
CA ASP A 107 -8.44 -8.42 -2.03
C ASP A 107 -7.94 -8.23 -3.46
N ILE A 108 -7.87 -6.97 -3.90
CA ILE A 108 -7.51 -6.56 -5.26
C ILE A 108 -6.05 -6.10 -5.26
N GLY A 109 -5.24 -6.66 -6.15
CA GLY A 109 -3.79 -6.46 -6.11
C GLY A 109 -3.17 -7.29 -5.00
N ALA A 110 -3.58 -8.55 -4.90
CA ALA A 110 -3.14 -9.47 -3.86
C ALA A 110 -1.62 -9.76 -3.89
N ASN A 111 -0.97 -9.48 -5.03
CA ASN A 111 0.46 -9.65 -5.24
C ASN A 111 0.92 -11.07 -4.85
N ILE A 112 1.92 -11.22 -3.97
CA ILE A 112 2.43 -12.52 -3.51
C ILE A 112 1.65 -13.08 -2.30
N GLY A 113 0.52 -12.47 -1.93
CA GLY A 113 -0.39 -12.96 -0.89
C GLY A 113 -0.09 -12.53 0.54
N TYR A 114 0.73 -11.51 0.75
CA TYR A 114 1.06 -11.02 2.10
C TYR A 114 -0.21 -10.61 2.88
N TYR A 115 -1.01 -9.71 2.29
CA TYR A 115 -2.25 -9.27 2.91
C TYR A 115 -3.35 -10.33 2.83
N THR A 116 -3.41 -11.11 1.75
CA THR A 116 -4.36 -12.23 1.63
C THR A 116 -4.24 -13.23 2.77
N LEU A 117 -3.01 -13.62 3.14
CA LEU A 117 -2.74 -14.52 4.26
C LEU A 117 -3.23 -13.93 5.59
N LEU A 118 -2.90 -12.66 5.84
CA LEU A 118 -3.34 -11.94 7.04
C LEU A 118 -4.88 -11.88 7.13
N LEU A 119 -5.53 -11.45 6.04
CA LEU A 119 -6.99 -11.34 5.96
C LEU A 119 -7.66 -12.69 6.16
N SER A 120 -7.17 -13.75 5.51
CA SER A 120 -7.63 -15.13 5.69
C SER A 120 -7.62 -15.57 7.16
N ARG A 121 -6.53 -15.28 7.90
CA ARG A 121 -6.44 -15.59 9.32
C ARG A 121 -7.41 -14.75 10.16
N LEU A 122 -7.55 -13.46 9.86
CA LEU A 122 -8.37 -12.53 10.64
C LEU A 122 -9.87 -12.80 10.50
N VAL A 123 -10.33 -13.13 9.29
CA VAL A 123 -11.75 -13.47 9.07
C VAL A 123 -12.10 -14.89 9.50
N GLY A 124 -11.09 -15.73 9.72
CA GLY A 124 -11.25 -17.07 10.25
C GLY A 124 -12.03 -18.00 9.32
N PRO A 125 -12.37 -19.22 9.78
CA PRO A 125 -12.96 -20.27 8.94
C PRO A 125 -14.40 -19.97 8.48
N SER A 126 -15.08 -19.01 9.11
CA SER A 126 -16.43 -18.58 8.73
C SER A 126 -16.46 -17.44 7.72
N GLY A 127 -15.32 -16.80 7.45
CA GLY A 127 -15.17 -15.77 6.42
C GLY A 127 -14.34 -16.29 5.25
N GLU A 128 -14.57 -15.75 4.06
CA GLU A 128 -13.86 -16.12 2.84
C GLU A 128 -13.11 -14.91 2.26
N VAL A 129 -11.97 -15.15 1.62
CA VAL A 129 -11.24 -14.12 0.86
C VAL A 129 -11.22 -14.50 -0.61
N LEU A 130 -11.59 -13.57 -1.49
CA LEU A 130 -11.34 -13.65 -2.92
C LEU A 130 -10.16 -12.74 -3.25
N ALA A 131 -9.02 -13.34 -3.59
CA ALA A 131 -7.80 -12.63 -3.95
C ALA A 131 -7.63 -12.54 -5.48
N VAL A 132 -7.42 -11.35 -5.99
CA VAL A 132 -7.31 -11.07 -7.43
C VAL A 132 -5.95 -10.47 -7.72
N GLU A 133 -5.17 -11.14 -8.58
CA GLU A 133 -3.82 -10.73 -8.97
C GLU A 133 -3.61 -10.89 -10.48
N PRO A 134 -3.31 -9.80 -11.21
CA PRO A 134 -3.17 -9.87 -12.67
C PRO A 134 -1.83 -10.44 -13.14
N HIS A 135 -0.72 -10.20 -12.41
CA HIS A 135 0.61 -10.57 -12.86
C HIS A 135 0.84 -12.09 -12.70
N PRO A 136 1.16 -12.83 -13.78
CA PRO A 136 1.25 -14.30 -13.73
C PRO A 136 2.25 -14.84 -12.72
N GLU A 137 3.38 -14.16 -12.50
CA GLU A 137 4.39 -14.61 -11.54
C GLU A 137 3.97 -14.35 -10.10
N ASN A 138 3.39 -13.17 -9.83
CA ASN A 138 2.86 -12.85 -8.51
C ASN A 138 1.72 -13.81 -8.15
N PHE A 139 0.82 -14.07 -9.11
CA PHE A 139 -0.26 -15.04 -8.95
C PHE A 139 0.26 -16.44 -8.59
N ARG A 140 1.33 -16.91 -9.23
CA ARG A 140 1.96 -18.19 -8.87
C ARG A 140 2.53 -18.18 -7.45
N LEU A 141 3.18 -17.09 -7.05
CA LEU A 141 3.71 -16.93 -5.69
C LEU A 141 2.58 -16.86 -4.65
N LEU A 142 1.49 -16.14 -4.93
CA LEU A 142 0.27 -16.11 -4.11
C LEU A 142 -0.26 -17.53 -3.88
N CYS A 143 -0.50 -18.29 -4.95
CA CYS A 143 -0.97 -19.68 -4.84
C CYS A 143 -0.03 -20.55 -4.01
N HIS A 144 1.28 -20.43 -4.23
CA HIS A 144 2.28 -21.19 -3.49
C HIS A 144 2.30 -20.82 -2.00
N ASN A 145 2.23 -19.53 -1.68
CA ASN A 145 2.22 -19.03 -0.32
C ASN A 145 0.95 -19.43 0.45
N LEU A 146 -0.21 -19.45 -0.21
CA LEU A 146 -1.44 -20.00 0.37
C LEU A 146 -1.30 -21.50 0.67
N TRP A 147 -0.76 -22.26 -0.27
CA TRP A 147 -0.52 -23.70 -0.10
C TRP A 147 0.45 -24.01 1.05
N LEU A 148 1.56 -23.27 1.16
CA LEU A 148 2.56 -23.42 2.23
C LEU A 148 2.00 -23.25 3.66
N ASN A 149 0.91 -22.50 3.78
CA ASN A 149 0.23 -22.19 5.04
C ASN A 149 -1.10 -22.92 5.21
N ALA A 150 -1.40 -23.91 4.35
CA ALA A 150 -2.61 -24.74 4.41
C ALA A 150 -3.91 -23.91 4.50
N VAL A 151 -3.98 -22.82 3.73
CA VAL A 151 -5.12 -21.92 3.75
C VAL A 151 -6.29 -22.51 2.97
N ALA A 152 -7.45 -22.59 3.63
CA ALA A 152 -8.64 -23.25 3.06
C ALA A 152 -9.78 -22.27 2.70
N ASN A 153 -9.77 -21.04 3.21
CA ASN A 153 -10.82 -20.05 3.04
C ASN A 153 -10.46 -18.93 2.03
N VAL A 154 -9.59 -19.23 1.06
CA VAL A 154 -9.16 -18.28 0.03
C VAL A 154 -9.41 -18.85 -1.34
N ALA A 155 -10.14 -18.10 -2.17
CA ALA A 155 -10.21 -18.30 -3.62
C ALA A 155 -9.28 -17.30 -4.32
N VAL A 156 -8.69 -17.70 -5.44
CA VAL A 156 -7.76 -16.87 -6.21
C VAL A 156 -8.22 -16.73 -7.66
N LEU A 157 -8.07 -15.54 -8.23
CA LEU A 157 -8.38 -15.27 -9.63
C LEU A 157 -7.23 -14.49 -10.28
N GLN A 158 -6.75 -14.99 -11.42
CA GLN A 158 -5.76 -14.29 -12.23
C GLN A 158 -6.44 -13.33 -13.20
N ALA A 159 -6.71 -12.11 -12.75
CA ALA A 159 -7.29 -11.04 -13.56
C ALA A 159 -6.89 -9.68 -12.99
N ALA A 160 -7.06 -8.62 -13.78
CA ALA A 160 -7.06 -7.26 -13.26
C ALA A 160 -8.50 -6.83 -12.95
N VAL A 161 -8.70 -6.03 -11.91
CA VAL A 161 -10.00 -5.41 -11.65
C VAL A 161 -10.03 -4.02 -12.30
N ALA A 162 -11.12 -3.72 -13.01
CA ALA A 162 -11.30 -2.47 -13.75
C ALA A 162 -12.76 -1.99 -13.71
N ASP A 163 -13.04 -0.88 -14.39
CA ASP A 163 -14.40 -0.36 -14.61
C ASP A 163 -15.18 -1.14 -15.67
N VAL A 164 -14.49 -1.85 -16.57
CA VAL A 164 -15.11 -2.66 -17.63
C VAL A 164 -14.47 -4.05 -17.78
N PRO A 165 -15.28 -5.10 -18.10
CA PRO A 165 -14.75 -6.41 -18.41
C PRO A 165 -14.08 -6.45 -19.79
N GLY A 166 -13.13 -7.36 -19.97
CA GLY A 166 -12.46 -7.54 -21.25
C GLY A 166 -10.98 -7.87 -21.12
N LYS A 167 -10.15 -7.14 -21.88
CA LYS A 167 -8.69 -7.29 -21.88
C LYS A 167 -8.04 -5.93 -21.76
N ALA A 168 -6.95 -5.87 -21.00
CA ALA A 168 -6.12 -4.68 -20.87
C ALA A 168 -4.65 -5.05 -20.92
N GLN A 169 -3.79 -4.04 -20.98
CA GLN A 169 -2.35 -4.21 -20.86
C GLN A 169 -1.92 -3.86 -19.43
N LEU A 170 -1.19 -4.77 -18.78
CA LEU A 170 -0.56 -4.54 -17.50
C LEU A 170 0.87 -4.06 -17.73
N ALA A 171 1.23 -2.89 -17.21
CA ALA A 171 2.60 -2.39 -17.21
C ALA A 171 3.42 -3.11 -16.12
N VAL A 172 4.50 -3.77 -16.54
CA VAL A 172 5.36 -4.57 -15.67
C VAL A 172 6.50 -3.71 -15.13
N SER A 173 6.63 -3.63 -13.81
CA SER A 173 7.67 -2.89 -13.10
C SER A 173 8.79 -3.82 -12.65
N ALA A 174 9.94 -3.25 -12.29
CA ALA A 174 11.06 -3.99 -11.71
C ALA A 174 10.83 -4.38 -10.23
N ALA A 175 9.78 -3.85 -9.61
CA ALA A 175 9.32 -4.23 -8.28
C ALA A 175 7.96 -4.95 -8.40
N SER A 176 7.82 -6.08 -7.72
CA SER A 176 6.66 -6.98 -7.85
C SER A 176 5.33 -6.34 -7.45
N ASN A 177 5.35 -5.38 -6.54
CA ASN A 177 4.16 -4.69 -6.05
C ASN A 177 3.83 -3.42 -6.84
N TRP A 178 4.57 -3.08 -7.91
CA TRP A 178 4.41 -1.82 -8.64
C TRP A 178 3.81 -2.00 -10.04
N HIS A 179 3.07 -3.09 -10.26
CA HIS A 179 2.37 -3.33 -11.52
C HIS A 179 1.08 -2.52 -11.57
N THR A 180 0.80 -1.90 -12.72
CA THR A 180 -0.41 -1.08 -12.90
C THR A 180 -1.02 -1.33 -14.27
N LEU A 181 -2.34 -1.17 -14.41
CA LEU A 181 -2.96 -1.21 -15.73
C LEU A 181 -2.50 0.00 -16.55
N ALA A 182 -2.03 -0.24 -17.77
CA ALA A 182 -1.51 0.80 -18.63
C ALA A 182 -2.65 1.74 -19.06
N SER A 183 -2.61 2.99 -18.58
CA SER A 183 -3.46 4.08 -19.04
C SER A 183 -2.58 5.21 -19.59
N GLY A 184 -2.99 5.83 -20.70
CA GLY A 184 -2.26 6.99 -21.28
C GLY A 184 -0.78 6.73 -21.59
N SER A 185 0.11 7.54 -21.00
CA SER A 185 1.56 7.60 -21.26
C SER A 185 2.38 6.42 -20.70
N HIS A 186 1.75 5.51 -19.95
CA HIS A 186 2.40 4.32 -19.37
C HIS A 186 2.63 3.17 -20.39
N GLN A 187 2.39 3.41 -21.69
CA GLN A 187 2.64 2.44 -22.76
C GLN A 187 4.14 2.24 -23.08
N ASN A 188 5.01 3.14 -22.62
CA ASN A 188 6.45 3.03 -22.85
C ASN A 188 7.10 2.11 -21.80
N GLY A 189 6.89 0.80 -21.94
CA GLY A 189 7.44 -0.21 -21.04
C GLY A 189 7.11 -1.65 -21.45
N ASN A 190 7.63 -2.61 -20.70
CA ASN A 190 7.25 -4.02 -20.86
C ASN A 190 5.79 -4.17 -20.40
N THR A 191 4.91 -4.58 -21.30
CA THR A 191 3.49 -4.79 -20.99
C THR A 191 3.09 -6.23 -21.29
N ILE A 192 2.13 -6.75 -20.53
CA ILE A 192 1.55 -8.07 -20.77
C ILE A 192 0.03 -7.98 -20.86
N PRO A 193 -0.63 -8.75 -21.74
CA PRO A 193 -2.08 -8.78 -21.82
C PRO A 193 -2.66 -9.52 -20.62
N VAL A 194 -3.70 -8.95 -20.02
CA VAL A 194 -4.44 -9.54 -18.90
C VAL A 194 -5.94 -9.42 -19.13
N SER A 195 -6.72 -10.34 -18.60
CA SER A 195 -8.17 -10.23 -18.56
C SER A 195 -8.59 -9.21 -17.50
N THR A 196 -9.64 -8.43 -17.78
CA THR A 196 -10.25 -7.51 -16.81
C THR A 196 -11.63 -7.99 -16.39
N VAL A 197 -11.95 -7.76 -15.12
CA VAL A 197 -13.24 -8.04 -14.48
C VAL A 197 -13.66 -6.84 -13.63
N THR A 198 -14.95 -6.68 -13.35
CA THR A 198 -15.42 -5.61 -12.45
C THR A 198 -15.69 -6.16 -11.05
N VAL A 199 -15.71 -5.29 -10.04
CA VAL A 199 -16.09 -5.69 -8.66
C VAL A 199 -17.50 -6.26 -8.64
N ASP A 200 -18.44 -5.63 -9.35
CA ASP A 200 -19.83 -6.10 -9.39
C ASP A 200 -19.96 -7.50 -10.03
N GLN A 201 -19.16 -7.81 -11.07
CA GLN A 201 -19.12 -9.16 -11.64
C GLN A 201 -18.54 -10.18 -10.66
N LEU A 202 -17.47 -9.82 -9.94
CA LEU A 202 -16.88 -10.70 -8.93
C LEU A 202 -17.86 -10.97 -7.80
N ARG A 203 -18.57 -9.94 -7.35
CA ARG A 203 -19.63 -10.05 -6.33
C ARG A 203 -20.74 -10.98 -6.78
N GLU A 204 -21.18 -10.88 -8.04
CA GLU A 204 -22.20 -11.75 -8.63
C GLU A 204 -21.72 -13.21 -8.71
N VAL A 205 -20.56 -13.44 -9.32
CA VAL A 205 -20.01 -14.80 -9.54
C VAL A 205 -19.64 -15.48 -8.22
N TRP A 206 -19.11 -14.74 -7.25
CA TRP A 206 -18.79 -15.28 -5.93
C TRP A 206 -20.05 -15.61 -5.12
N GLY A 207 -21.16 -14.91 -5.38
CA GLY A 207 -22.44 -15.17 -4.70
C GLY A 207 -22.41 -14.85 -3.21
N ARG A 208 -21.49 -13.97 -2.79
CA ARG A 208 -21.29 -13.57 -1.39
C ARG A 208 -21.41 -12.05 -1.26
N LYS A 209 -21.96 -11.60 -0.14
CA LYS A 209 -21.88 -10.19 0.26
C LYS A 209 -20.43 -9.84 0.58
N ILE A 210 -19.89 -8.81 -0.05
CA ILE A 210 -18.54 -8.31 0.24
C ILE A 210 -18.62 -7.39 1.47
N GLY A 211 -17.89 -7.73 2.53
CA GLY A 211 -17.85 -6.90 3.75
C GLY A 211 -16.59 -6.03 3.83
N ILE A 212 -15.51 -6.42 3.15
CA ILE A 212 -14.29 -5.62 3.03
C ILE A 212 -13.81 -5.65 1.58
N LEU A 213 -13.46 -4.48 1.07
CA LEU A 213 -12.84 -4.27 -0.23
C LEU A 213 -11.44 -3.69 0.00
N ARG A 214 -10.40 -4.52 -0.15
CA ARG A 214 -9.01 -4.04 -0.11
C ARG A 214 -8.50 -3.87 -1.53
N MET A 215 -7.84 -2.75 -1.81
CA MET A 215 -7.26 -2.47 -3.12
C MET A 215 -5.94 -1.72 -3.02
N ASP A 216 -4.99 -2.18 -3.82
CA ASP A 216 -3.68 -1.60 -4.02
C ASP A 216 -3.28 -1.90 -5.46
N THR A 217 -3.48 -0.92 -6.32
CA THR A 217 -3.46 -1.11 -7.79
C THR A 217 -2.62 -0.07 -8.51
N GLU A 218 -1.79 0.65 -7.75
CA GLU A 218 -0.80 1.58 -8.29
C GLU A 218 -1.42 2.58 -9.29
N GLY A 219 -2.53 3.21 -8.89
CA GLY A 219 -3.16 4.31 -9.62
C GLY A 219 -4.46 4.00 -10.36
N TYR A 220 -4.97 2.76 -10.28
CA TYR A 220 -6.21 2.35 -10.95
C TYR A 220 -7.45 2.32 -10.03
N GLU A 221 -7.31 2.82 -8.80
CA GLU A 221 -8.31 2.69 -7.72
C GLU A 221 -9.64 3.35 -8.08
N ALA A 222 -9.59 4.54 -8.72
CA ALA A 222 -10.78 5.27 -9.12
C ALA A 222 -11.61 4.54 -10.19
N HIS A 223 -10.95 3.84 -11.12
CA HIS A 223 -11.62 3.04 -12.13
C HIS A 223 -12.27 1.80 -11.51
N ILE A 224 -11.59 1.14 -10.57
CA ILE A 224 -12.13 -0.03 -9.86
C ILE A 224 -13.45 0.31 -9.14
N LEU A 225 -13.52 1.46 -8.44
CA LEU A 225 -14.76 1.88 -7.77
C LEU A 225 -15.90 2.15 -8.76
N ARG A 226 -15.61 2.66 -9.96
CA ARG A 226 -16.63 2.86 -11.01
C ARG A 226 -17.23 1.55 -11.51
N GLY A 227 -16.48 0.46 -11.42
CA GLY A 227 -16.94 -0.92 -11.67
C GLY A 227 -17.56 -1.62 -10.46
N ALA A 228 -17.76 -0.92 -9.34
CA ALA A 228 -18.23 -1.45 -8.06
C ALA A 228 -19.56 -0.85 -7.59
N LYS A 229 -20.34 -0.22 -8.48
CA LYS A 229 -21.51 0.58 -8.10
C LYS A 229 -22.55 -0.22 -7.31
N VAL A 230 -22.90 -1.42 -7.78
CA VAL A 230 -23.89 -2.27 -7.10
C VAL A 230 -23.36 -2.68 -5.73
N THR A 231 -22.11 -3.11 -5.67
CA THR A 231 -21.44 -3.55 -4.44
C THR A 231 -21.36 -2.43 -3.41
N LEU A 232 -20.94 -1.22 -3.82
CA LEU A 232 -20.82 -0.06 -2.93
C LEU A 232 -22.16 0.40 -2.37
N HIS A 233 -23.25 0.29 -3.15
CA HIS A 233 -24.60 0.65 -2.71
C HIS A 233 -25.27 -0.44 -1.86
N GLN A 234 -25.18 -1.70 -2.26
CA GLN A 234 -25.93 -2.80 -1.63
C GLN A 234 -25.15 -3.45 -0.49
N ASP A 235 -23.87 -3.76 -0.72
CA ASP A 235 -23.08 -4.51 0.25
C ASP A 235 -22.44 -3.59 1.30
N ARG A 236 -22.16 -2.33 0.91
CA ARG A 236 -21.53 -1.27 1.75
C ARG A 236 -20.27 -1.77 2.48
N PRO A 237 -19.26 -2.34 1.77
CA PRO A 237 -18.07 -2.89 2.41
C PRO A 237 -17.21 -1.81 3.06
N ALA A 238 -16.48 -2.13 4.13
CA ALA A 238 -15.35 -1.27 4.52
C ALA A 238 -14.29 -1.28 3.41
N ILE A 239 -13.69 -0.14 3.09
CA ILE A 239 -12.72 0.00 1.99
C ILE A 239 -11.35 0.27 2.57
N ILE A 240 -10.35 -0.47 2.11
CA ILE A 240 -8.95 -0.28 2.45
C ILE A 240 -8.22 -0.04 1.14
N VAL A 241 -7.80 1.20 0.89
CA VAL A 241 -7.29 1.60 -0.42
C VAL A 241 -5.96 2.32 -0.29
N GLU A 242 -4.93 1.86 -1.01
CA GLU A 242 -3.72 2.64 -1.22
C GLU A 242 -3.92 3.59 -2.40
N VAL A 243 -3.99 4.88 -2.08
CA VAL A 243 -4.17 5.95 -3.06
C VAL A 243 -2.79 6.37 -3.55
N HIS A 244 -2.65 6.45 -4.88
CA HIS A 244 -1.42 6.86 -5.54
C HIS A 244 -1.58 8.21 -6.27
N PRO A 245 -1.38 9.35 -5.57
CA PRO A 245 -1.49 10.68 -6.18
C PRO A 245 -0.66 10.91 -7.43
N ALA A 246 0.50 10.25 -7.52
CA ALA A 246 1.39 10.37 -8.66
C ALA A 246 0.75 9.89 -9.98
N PHE A 247 -0.21 8.96 -9.90
CA PHE A 247 -0.92 8.41 -11.06
C PHE A 247 -2.29 9.07 -11.28
N LEU A 248 -3.04 9.33 -10.20
CA LEU A 248 -4.35 9.99 -10.29
C LEU A 248 -4.22 11.47 -10.69
N GLY A 249 -3.14 12.13 -10.28
CA GLY A 249 -2.95 13.56 -10.49
C GLY A 249 -3.85 14.43 -9.61
N PRO A 250 -3.73 15.77 -9.72
CA PRO A 250 -4.30 16.72 -8.77
C PRO A 250 -5.82 16.93 -8.90
N ALA A 251 -6.44 16.43 -9.97
CA ALA A 251 -7.87 16.57 -10.22
C ALA A 251 -8.65 15.29 -9.90
N GLU A 252 -8.13 14.13 -10.31
CA GLU A 252 -8.83 12.86 -10.14
C GLU A 252 -8.85 12.40 -8.68
N GLY A 253 -7.78 12.61 -7.93
CA GLY A 253 -7.72 12.24 -6.51
C GLY A 253 -8.84 12.87 -5.65
N PRO A 254 -9.01 14.21 -5.66
CA PRO A 254 -10.12 14.87 -4.98
C PRO A 254 -11.50 14.42 -5.48
N ARG A 255 -11.65 14.17 -6.80
CA ARG A 255 -12.91 13.68 -7.38
C ARG A 255 -13.25 12.29 -6.86
N PHE A 256 -12.29 11.38 -6.88
CA PHE A 256 -12.39 10.02 -6.35
C PHE A 256 -12.85 10.02 -4.88
N LEU A 257 -12.24 10.86 -4.04
CA LEU A 257 -12.68 11.00 -2.66
C LEU A 257 -14.09 11.62 -2.54
N GLY A 258 -14.44 12.57 -3.41
CA GLY A 258 -15.79 13.14 -3.47
C GLY A 258 -16.87 12.10 -3.80
N GLU A 259 -16.59 11.21 -4.77
CA GLU A 259 -17.48 10.10 -5.13
C GLU A 259 -17.74 9.16 -3.93
N LEU A 260 -16.73 8.93 -3.08
CA LEU A 260 -16.88 8.15 -1.84
C LEU A 260 -17.72 8.87 -0.78
N ILE A 261 -17.56 10.19 -0.62
CA ILE A 261 -18.38 11.00 0.30
C ILE A 261 -19.86 10.94 -0.13
N GLU A 262 -20.15 11.08 -1.42
CA GLU A 262 -21.53 11.01 -1.95
C GLU A 262 -22.19 9.64 -1.69
N LEU A 263 -21.39 8.58 -1.56
CA LEU A 263 -21.84 7.23 -1.21
C LEU A 263 -22.00 7.00 0.30
N GLY A 264 -21.71 8.02 1.13
CA GLY A 264 -21.80 7.97 2.59
C GLY A 264 -20.65 7.21 3.25
N TYR A 265 -19.45 7.25 2.65
CA TYR A 265 -18.23 6.76 3.27
C TYR A 265 -17.49 7.86 3.99
N GLU A 266 -16.90 7.51 5.13
CA GLU A 266 -16.10 8.41 5.94
C GLU A 266 -14.77 7.75 6.28
N SER A 267 -13.69 8.55 6.34
CA SER A 267 -12.35 8.01 6.63
C SER A 267 -12.14 7.82 8.12
N ARG A 268 -11.70 6.62 8.46
CA ARG A 268 -11.32 6.25 9.82
C ARG A 268 -9.84 6.49 10.06
N PHE A 269 -8.98 6.07 9.14
CA PHE A 269 -7.53 6.24 9.25
C PHE A 269 -6.92 6.67 7.91
N VAL A 270 -5.90 7.53 8.01
CA VAL A 270 -5.05 7.97 6.91
C VAL A 270 -3.59 7.70 7.26
N LEU A 271 -2.92 6.88 6.46
CA LEU A 271 -1.55 6.44 6.68
C LEU A 271 -0.68 6.85 5.50
N LEU A 272 0.32 7.71 5.73
CA LEU A 272 1.30 8.04 4.70
C LEU A 272 2.33 6.92 4.58
N ARG A 273 2.72 6.57 3.35
CA ARG A 273 3.67 5.48 3.12
C ARG A 273 5.01 5.68 3.85
N GLY A 274 5.48 6.92 3.95
CA GLY A 274 6.72 7.29 4.63
C GLY A 274 6.68 7.12 6.16
N ASP A 275 5.49 7.10 6.76
CA ASP A 275 5.29 6.82 8.18
C ASP A 275 5.11 5.32 8.43
N ASP A 276 4.62 4.56 7.45
CA ASP A 276 4.39 3.12 7.55
C ASP A 276 5.57 2.27 7.06
N CYS A 277 6.72 2.47 7.70
CA CYS A 277 7.94 1.76 7.34
C CYS A 277 8.37 0.77 8.43
N PRO A 278 8.73 -0.49 8.09
CA PRO A 278 9.23 -1.48 9.06
C PRO A 278 10.43 -1.01 9.89
N TRP A 279 11.20 -0.05 9.37
CA TRP A 279 12.38 0.51 10.01
C TRP A 279 12.10 1.72 10.92
N ARG A 280 10.94 2.36 10.86
CA ARG A 280 10.54 3.47 11.76
C ARG A 280 9.77 2.97 12.98
N ARG A 281 10.35 2.04 13.76
CA ARG A 281 9.66 1.48 14.92
C ARG A 281 9.47 2.56 16.00
N GLY A 282 8.23 2.82 16.40
CA GLY A 282 7.89 3.77 17.47
C GLY A 282 7.76 5.24 17.04
N SER A 283 7.98 5.57 15.77
CA SER A 283 7.73 6.91 15.17
C SER A 283 6.63 6.90 14.10
N GLN A 284 5.80 5.85 14.15
CA GLN A 284 4.67 5.61 13.27
C GLN A 284 3.48 6.49 13.68
N ILE A 285 2.92 7.23 12.72
CA ILE A 285 1.85 8.19 12.96
C ILE A 285 0.57 7.73 12.26
N ILE A 286 -0.48 7.51 13.05
CA ILE A 286 -1.84 7.28 12.55
C ILE A 286 -2.57 8.61 12.57
N ARG A 287 -3.14 9.02 11.43
CA ARG A 287 -3.93 10.25 11.36
C ARG A 287 -5.39 9.91 11.18
N GLU A 288 -6.25 10.61 11.91
CA GLU A 288 -7.70 10.57 11.75
C GLU A 288 -8.13 11.89 11.10
N TYR A 289 -8.63 11.83 9.86
CA TYR A 289 -9.21 12.99 9.18
C TYR A 289 -10.61 12.65 8.70
N PRO A 290 -11.54 13.62 8.76
CA PRO A 290 -12.72 13.57 7.93
C PRO A 290 -12.32 13.56 6.45
N LEU A 291 -12.97 12.73 5.65
CA LEU A 291 -12.75 12.57 4.23
C LEU A 291 -13.00 13.89 3.50
N SER A 292 -14.02 14.63 3.95
CA SER A 292 -14.32 16.00 3.52
C SER A 292 -13.16 16.98 3.68
N ARG A 293 -12.34 16.82 4.74
CA ARG A 293 -11.14 17.63 4.94
C ARG A 293 -9.99 17.15 4.06
N LEU A 294 -9.89 15.85 3.80
CA LEU A 294 -8.85 15.25 2.97
C LEU A 294 -8.98 15.70 1.50
N VAL A 295 -10.20 15.79 0.97
CA VAL A 295 -10.49 16.31 -0.39
C VAL A 295 -9.90 17.71 -0.60
N LEU A 296 -9.86 18.54 0.44
CA LEU A 296 -9.35 19.91 0.38
C LEU A 296 -7.80 19.98 0.44
N GLN A 297 -7.12 18.89 0.80
CA GLN A 297 -5.66 18.83 0.92
C GLN A 297 -4.99 18.68 -0.46
N ARG A 298 -5.03 19.74 -1.27
CA ARG A 298 -4.38 19.75 -2.59
C ARG A 298 -2.89 19.42 -2.55
N ASP A 299 -2.20 19.75 -1.45
CA ASP A 299 -0.79 19.43 -1.28
C ASP A 299 -0.54 17.93 -1.12
N LEU A 300 -1.47 17.17 -0.53
CA LEU A 300 -1.38 15.71 -0.45
C LEU A 300 -1.42 15.09 -1.85
N PHE A 301 -2.28 15.61 -2.73
CA PHE A 301 -2.39 15.13 -4.11
C PHE A 301 -1.28 15.64 -5.04
N ARG A 302 -0.55 16.68 -4.62
CA ARG A 302 0.66 17.17 -5.30
C ARG A 302 1.92 16.46 -4.80
N ALA A 303 1.95 16.09 -3.53
CA ALA A 303 2.96 15.24 -2.96
C ALA A 303 2.85 13.88 -3.66
N ARG A 304 3.92 13.46 -4.32
CA ARG A 304 3.96 12.19 -5.08
C ARG A 304 4.05 10.96 -4.17
N GLU A 305 3.59 11.08 -2.93
CA GLU A 305 3.66 10.04 -1.91
C GLU A 305 2.31 9.32 -1.85
N ALA A 306 2.35 7.99 -1.88
CA ALA A 306 1.17 7.15 -1.70
C ALA A 306 0.71 7.15 -0.24
N PHE A 307 -0.58 6.93 -0.03
CA PHE A 307 -1.14 6.82 1.30
C PHE A 307 -2.30 5.84 1.34
N THR A 308 -2.41 5.10 2.44
CA THR A 308 -3.53 4.18 2.67
C THR A 308 -4.67 4.88 3.39
N LEU A 309 -5.89 4.67 2.90
CA LEU A 309 -7.13 5.03 3.56
C LEU A 309 -7.86 3.78 4.05
N ILE A 310 -8.38 3.86 5.27
CA ILE A 310 -9.39 2.94 5.78
C ILE A 310 -10.68 3.72 5.89
N LEU A 311 -11.67 3.33 5.11
CA LEU A 311 -12.97 3.96 4.97
C LEU A 311 -14.06 3.00 5.44
N GLU A 312 -15.04 3.53 6.15
CA GLU A 312 -16.23 2.77 6.56
C GLU A 312 -17.48 3.58 6.19
N PRO A 313 -18.58 2.92 5.83
CA PRO A 313 -19.90 3.54 5.82
C PRO A 313 -20.17 4.26 7.16
N GLU A 314 -20.74 5.47 7.12
CA GLU A 314 -21.02 6.27 8.32
C GLU A 314 -21.79 5.48 9.39
N GLU A 315 -22.68 4.58 8.98
CA GLU A 315 -23.48 3.77 9.90
C GLU A 315 -22.61 2.81 10.74
N LEU A 316 -21.51 2.31 10.18
CA LEU A 316 -20.61 1.37 10.85
C LEU A 316 -19.64 2.06 11.82
N GLN A 317 -19.31 3.34 11.62
CA GLN A 317 -18.44 4.07 12.55
C GLN A 317 -19.07 4.26 13.94
N SER A 318 -20.41 4.21 14.02
CA SER A 318 -21.15 4.29 15.29
C SER A 318 -21.02 3.02 16.15
N ILE A 319 -20.62 1.89 15.54
CA ILE A 319 -20.58 0.57 16.18
C ILE A 319 -19.17 0.29 16.73
N GLY A 320 -18.88 0.89 17.89
CA GLY A 320 -17.74 0.54 18.75
C GLY A 320 -16.38 0.94 18.19
N ARG A 321 -15.78 1.98 18.78
CA ARG A 321 -14.41 2.40 18.47
C ARG A 321 -13.40 1.32 18.88
N TRP A 322 -13.00 0.48 17.94
CA TRP A 322 -11.72 -0.22 18.08
C TRP A 322 -10.61 0.83 17.97
N GLU A 323 -9.85 1.01 19.05
CA GLU A 323 -8.70 1.91 19.08
C GLU A 323 -7.43 1.08 18.85
N PRO A 324 -6.61 1.43 17.84
CA PRO A 324 -5.34 0.75 17.66
C PRO A 324 -4.44 0.98 18.88
N PRO A 325 -3.63 0.00 19.28
CA PRO A 325 -2.83 0.07 20.49
C PRO A 325 -1.68 1.10 20.48
N ILE A 326 -1.59 2.04 19.51
CA ILE A 326 -0.45 2.98 19.37
C ILE A 326 -0.90 4.41 19.00
N TRP A 327 -0.27 5.37 19.70
CA TRP A 327 -0.38 6.83 19.82
C TRP A 327 -1.11 7.63 18.72
N LYS A 328 -2.16 8.35 19.15
CA LYS A 328 -2.88 9.36 18.36
C LYS A 328 -2.12 10.68 18.36
N GLU A 329 -1.79 11.21 17.20
CA GLU A 329 -1.63 12.65 16.99
C GLU A 329 -2.76 13.13 16.09
N ALA A 330 -3.75 13.81 16.68
CA ALA A 330 -4.70 14.59 15.91
C ALA A 330 -4.00 15.87 15.45
N LEU A 331 -3.99 16.17 14.13
CA LEU A 331 -3.55 17.49 13.66
C LEU A 331 -4.59 18.55 14.06
N SER A 332 -4.56 18.97 15.32
CA SER A 332 -4.97 20.32 15.69
C SER A 332 -3.80 21.25 15.36
N GLN A 333 -3.81 21.88 14.18
CA GLN A 333 -3.38 23.25 13.84
C GLN A 333 -3.01 23.35 12.33
N PRO A 334 -3.42 24.43 11.62
CA PRO A 334 -3.12 24.63 10.21
C PRO A 334 -1.76 25.31 10.06
N HIS A 335 -0.72 24.57 9.66
CA HIS A 335 0.52 25.18 9.18
C HIS A 335 0.84 24.68 7.77
N CYS A 336 0.05 25.14 6.81
CA CYS A 336 0.56 25.44 5.49
C CYS A 336 1.26 26.80 5.59
N SER A 337 2.56 26.81 5.90
CA SER A 337 3.39 28.00 5.66
C SER A 337 4.16 27.78 4.36
N THR A 338 3.58 28.27 3.26
CA THR A 338 4.28 28.49 2.00
C THR A 338 5.54 29.35 2.22
N PRO A 339 6.69 29.01 1.64
CA PRO A 339 7.86 29.87 1.69
C PRO A 339 7.76 30.94 0.61
N LYS A 340 7.39 32.18 1.01
CA LYS A 340 7.79 33.47 0.41
C LYS A 340 6.82 34.57 0.86
N GLU A 341 7.28 35.42 1.76
CA GLU A 341 7.14 36.90 1.70
C GLU A 341 7.62 37.48 3.03
N GLN A 342 8.86 37.95 3.04
CA GLN A 342 9.30 39.08 3.85
C GLN A 342 10.67 39.48 3.30
N ALA A 343 10.61 40.24 2.21
CA ALA A 343 11.64 41.21 1.92
C ALA A 343 11.43 42.39 2.87
N ALA A 344 12.40 42.58 3.76
CA ALA A 344 12.85 43.87 4.27
C ALA A 344 14.36 43.75 4.43
#